data_AF-A0AAU9IAR8-F1
#
_entry.id   AF-A0AAU9IAR8-F1
#
_cell.length_a   1.000
_cell.length_b   1.000
_cell.length_c   1.000
_cell.angle_alpha   90.00
_cell.angle_beta   90.00
_cell.angle_gamma   90.00
#
_symmetry.space_group_name_H-M   'P 1'
#
loop_
_entity.id
_entity.type
_entity.pdbx_description
1 polymer ?
#
loop_
_entity_poly.entity_id
_entity_poly.type
_entity_poly.pdbx_seq_one_letter_code
_entity_poly.pdbx_strand_id
1 'polypeptide(L)'
;MVDQERVLQITKDIFSFADTDGSGALDRDEFKSAIAKMITDHGMNAITEDQMNEEFSGLDVDGSGTVDENELQAFVAKLLSATA
;
A
#
# COMPACT_ATOMS: atom_id res chain seq x y z
N MET A 1 -6.68 6.73 18.88
CA MET A 1 -7.70 6.94 17.84
C MET A 1 -6.92 7.06 16.56
N VAL A 2 -6.96 6.08 15.67
CA VAL A 2 -6.27 6.23 14.38
C VAL A 2 -7.02 7.31 13.63
N ASP A 3 -6.36 8.44 13.37
CA ASP A 3 -6.97 9.53 12.62
C ASP A 3 -7.23 9.05 11.19
N GLN A 4 -8.49 8.75 10.90
CA GLN A 4 -8.93 8.29 9.57
C GLN A 4 -8.49 9.26 8.47
N GLU A 5 -8.38 10.55 8.82
CA GLU A 5 -7.89 11.61 7.95
C GLU A 5 -6.40 11.45 7.58
N ARG A 6 -5.56 10.96 8.50
CA ARG A 6 -4.16 10.67 8.21
C ARG A 6 -4.01 9.43 7.33
N VAL A 7 -4.82 8.40 7.58
CA VAL A 7 -4.87 7.22 6.70
C VAL A 7 -5.24 7.65 5.29
N LEU A 8 -6.33 8.41 5.13
CA LEU A 8 -6.79 8.91 3.82
C LEU A 8 -5.73 9.74 3.10
N GLN A 9 -5.04 10.65 3.79
CA GLN A 9 -3.97 11.45 3.20
C GLN A 9 -2.81 10.58 2.72
N ILE A 10 -2.31 9.69 3.57
CA ILE A 10 -1.18 8.81 3.24
C ILE A 10 -1.55 7.85 2.11
N THR A 11 -2.75 7.24 2.17
CA THR A 11 -3.27 6.40 1.11
C THR A 11 -3.30 7.16 -0.20
N LYS A 12 -3.88 8.37 -0.24
CA LYS A 12 -3.92 9.17 -1.48
C LYS A 12 -2.56 9.59 -2.01
N ASP A 13 -1.62 9.97 -1.14
CA ASP A 13 -0.27 10.33 -1.54
C ASP A 13 0.46 9.13 -2.17
N ILE A 14 0.38 7.96 -1.52
CA ILE A 14 0.99 6.73 -2.02
C ILE A 14 0.30 6.28 -3.31
N PHE A 15 -1.03 6.29 -3.31
CA PHE A 15 -1.84 5.87 -4.44
C PHE A 15 -1.57 6.75 -5.65
N SER A 16 -1.62 8.08 -5.51
CA SER A 16 -1.32 8.99 -6.62
C SER A 16 0.13 8.94 -7.09
N PHE A 17 1.06 8.51 -6.23
CA PHE A 17 2.46 8.33 -6.61
C PHE A 17 2.68 7.00 -7.35
N ALA A 18 1.97 5.96 -6.94
CA ALA A 18 2.15 4.60 -7.44
C ALA A 18 1.25 4.29 -8.64
N ASP A 19 0.01 4.77 -8.65
CA ASP A 19 -0.97 4.71 -9.76
C ASP A 19 -0.52 5.70 -10.85
N THR A 20 0.46 5.25 -11.61
CA THR A 20 1.06 6.01 -12.71
C THR A 20 0.26 5.91 -13.98
N ASP A 21 -0.52 4.83 -14.14
CA ASP A 21 -1.39 4.64 -15.29
C ASP A 21 -2.78 5.28 -15.10
N GLY A 22 -3.13 5.69 -13.88
CA GLY A 22 -4.40 6.32 -13.54
C GLY A 22 -5.58 5.35 -13.61
N SER A 23 -5.32 4.05 -13.44
CA SER A 23 -6.33 3.01 -13.50
C SER A 23 -7.28 3.04 -12.30
N GLY A 24 -6.87 3.68 -11.20
CA GLY A 24 -7.64 3.66 -9.96
C GLY A 24 -7.47 2.35 -9.17
N ALA A 25 -6.46 1.54 -9.50
CA ALA A 25 -5.97 0.41 -8.72
C ALA A 25 -4.44 0.29 -8.88
N LEU A 26 -3.75 -0.29 -7.91
CA LEU A 26 -2.31 -0.54 -8.02
C LEU A 26 -2.07 -1.96 -8.50
N ASP A 27 -1.47 -2.12 -9.67
CA ASP A 27 -0.98 -3.42 -10.08
C ASP A 27 0.25 -3.86 -9.26
N ARG A 28 0.73 -5.09 -9.50
CA ARG A 28 1.87 -5.65 -8.76
C ARG A 28 3.15 -4.83 -8.90
N ASP A 29 3.41 -4.26 -10.07
CA ASP A 29 4.62 -3.47 -10.34
C ASP A 29 4.51 -2.08 -9.70
N GLU A 30 3.32 -1.47 -9.73
CA GLU A 30 3.03 -0.20 -9.07
C GLU A 30 3.08 -0.33 -7.54
N PHE A 31 2.45 -1.36 -6.98
CA PHE A 31 2.53 -1.67 -5.55
C PHE A 31 3.97 -1.93 -5.11
N LYS A 32 4.76 -2.60 -5.96
CA LYS A 32 6.19 -2.83 -5.70
C LYS A 32 6.97 -1.54 -5.58
N SER A 33 6.70 -0.61 -6.49
CA SER A 33 7.30 0.72 -6.50
C SER A 33 6.86 1.55 -5.28
N ALA A 34 5.59 1.46 -4.90
CA ALA A 34 5.01 2.12 -3.73
C ALA A 34 5.70 1.69 -2.42
N ILE A 35 5.79 0.38 -2.21
CA ILE A 35 6.43 -0.23 -1.04
C ILE A 35 7.92 0.11 -1.00
N ALA A 36 8.63 0.01 -2.14
CA ALA A 36 10.04 0.36 -2.22
C ALA A 36 10.30 1.84 -1.84
N LYS A 37 9.39 2.74 -2.24
CA LYS A 37 9.44 4.13 -1.82
C LYS A 37 9.17 4.28 -0.33
N MET A 38 8.14 3.64 0.22
CA MET A 38 7.85 3.67 1.66
C MET A 38 9.03 3.18 2.51
N ILE A 39 9.69 2.11 2.07
CA ILE A 39 10.90 1.57 2.70
C ILE A 39 12.02 2.60 2.73
N THR A 40 12.20 3.34 1.63
CA THR A 40 13.22 4.38 1.51
C THR A 40 12.88 5.64 2.31
N ASP A 41 11.63 6.11 2.25
CA ASP A 41 11.15 7.34 2.91
C ASP A 41 11.00 7.18 4.43
N HIS A 42 10.60 6.01 4.90
CA HIS A 42 10.33 5.72 6.31
C HIS A 42 11.35 4.77 6.97
N GLY A 43 12.37 4.34 6.23
CA GLY A 43 13.42 3.45 6.75
C GLY A 43 12.88 2.09 7.21
N MET A 44 11.86 1.56 6.54
CA MET A 44 11.32 0.23 6.84
C MET A 44 12.29 -0.85 6.36
N ASN A 45 12.06 -2.11 6.76
CA ASN A 45 12.88 -3.21 6.26
C ASN A 45 12.56 -3.50 4.80
N ALA A 46 13.61 -3.72 4.01
CA ALA A 46 13.47 -4.26 2.66
C ALA A 46 12.76 -5.61 2.72
N ILE A 47 11.59 -5.70 2.12
CA ILE A 47 10.86 -6.96 1.95
C ILE A 47 11.17 -7.57 0.58
N THR A 48 11.28 -8.90 0.54
CA THR A 48 11.54 -9.64 -0.70
C THR A 48 10.31 -9.70 -1.60
N GLU A 49 10.49 -10.09 -2.87
CA GLU A 49 9.36 -10.28 -3.80
C GLU A 49 8.33 -11.31 -3.31
N ASP A 50 8.78 -12.36 -2.61
CA ASP A 50 7.89 -13.33 -1.96
C ASP A 50 7.04 -12.67 -0.86
N GLN A 51 7.67 -11.92 0.05
CA GLN A 51 6.96 -11.21 1.12
C GLN A 51 6.00 -10.16 0.56
N MET A 52 6.42 -9.47 -0.50
CA MET A 52 5.55 -8.55 -1.22
C MET A 52 4.36 -9.25 -1.83
N ASN A 53 4.54 -10.40 -2.47
CA ASN A 53 3.43 -11.18 -3.02
C ASN A 53 2.50 -11.72 -1.92
N GLU A 54 3.03 -12.12 -0.77
CA GLU A 54 2.22 -12.53 0.39
C GLU A 54 1.40 -11.36 0.95
N GLU A 55 2.03 -10.20 1.15
CA GLU A 55 1.34 -8.99 1.63
C GLU A 55 0.33 -8.50 0.61
N PHE A 56 0.69 -8.49 -0.68
CA PHE A 56 -0.21 -8.13 -1.78
C PHE A 56 -1.40 -9.09 -1.83
N SER A 57 -1.18 -10.41 -1.80
CA SER A 57 -2.27 -11.39 -1.84
C SER A 57 -3.10 -11.41 -0.55
N GLY A 58 -2.55 -10.92 0.56
CA GLY A 58 -3.30 -10.68 1.79
C GLY A 58 -4.14 -9.40 1.77
N LEU A 59 -3.82 -8.47 0.86
CA LEU A 59 -4.55 -7.23 0.64
C LEU A 59 -5.58 -7.32 -0.49
N ASP A 60 -5.23 -8.00 -1.57
CA ASP A 60 -6.08 -8.36 -2.71
C ASP A 60 -7.08 -9.44 -2.27
N VAL A 61 -8.10 -9.01 -1.52
CA VAL A 61 -9.11 -9.92 -0.95
C VAL A 61 -10.08 -10.36 -2.03
N ASP A 62 -10.30 -9.53 -3.04
CA ASP A 62 -11.19 -9.83 -4.15
C ASP A 62 -10.52 -10.73 -5.21
N GLY A 63 -9.19 -10.83 -5.20
CA GLY A 63 -8.41 -11.63 -6.14
C GLY A 63 -8.37 -11.00 -7.54
N SER A 64 -8.53 -9.68 -7.64
CA SER A 64 -8.44 -8.94 -8.90
C SER A 64 -7.03 -8.96 -9.48
N GLY A 65 -6.01 -9.20 -8.64
CA GLY A 65 -4.61 -9.07 -9.00
C GLY A 65 -4.12 -7.62 -8.98
N THR A 66 -4.93 -6.71 -8.43
CA THR A 66 -4.67 -5.28 -8.24
C THR A 66 -5.09 -4.87 -6.82
N VAL A 67 -4.54 -3.79 -6.28
CA VAL A 67 -4.90 -3.26 -4.96
C VAL A 67 -5.65 -1.94 -5.15
N ASP A 68 -6.94 -1.91 -4.82
CA ASP A 68 -7.72 -0.68 -4.93
C ASP A 68 -7.53 0.27 -3.73
N GLU A 69 -8.07 1.50 -3.84
CA GLU A 69 -7.91 2.53 -2.81
C GLU A 69 -8.39 2.05 -1.43
N ASN A 70 -9.42 1.20 -1.35
CA ASN A 70 -9.94 0.70 -0.08
C ASN A 70 -8.99 -0.33 0.55
N GLU A 71 -8.46 -1.23 -0.26
CA GLU A 71 -7.50 -2.25 0.17
C GLU A 71 -6.20 -1.59 0.65
N LEU A 72 -5.70 -0.60 -0.09
CA LEU A 72 -4.54 0.19 0.34
C LEU A 72 -4.84 1.00 1.63
N GLN A 73 -6.05 1.55 1.77
CA GLN A 73 -6.46 2.26 2.98
C GLN A 73 -6.46 1.35 4.21
N ALA A 74 -6.96 0.12 4.08
CA ALA A 74 -6.93 -0.87 5.14
C ALA A 74 -5.49 -1.25 5.52
N PHE A 75 -4.60 -1.37 4.52
CA PHE A 75 -3.17 -1.62 4.75
C PHE A 75 -2.50 -0.50 5.54
N VAL A 76 -2.67 0.74 5.08
CA VAL A 76 -2.07 1.94 5.71
C VAL A 76 -2.61 2.10 7.13
N ALA A 77 -3.91 1.90 7.34
CA ALA A 77 -4.51 1.92 8.68
C ALA A 77 -3.89 0.85 9.60
N LYS A 78 -3.71 -0.37 9.09
CA LYS A 78 -3.08 -1.48 9.83
C LYS A 78 -1.64 -1.14 10.21
N LEU A 79 -0.84 -0.64 9.27
CA LEU A 79 0.56 -0.25 9.50
C LEU A 79 0.70 0.88 10.52
N LEU A 80 -0.13 1.92 10.42
CA LEU A 80 -0.13 3.04 11.36
C LEU A 80 -0.64 2.60 12.74
N SER A 81 -1.56 1.64 12.82
CA SER A 81 -2.00 1.06 14.09
C SER A 81 -0.96 0.12 14.71
N ALA A 82 -0.14 -0.56 13.89
CA ALA A 82 0.87 -1.50 14.35
C ALA A 82 2.13 -0.81 14.89
N THR A 83 2.29 0.49 14.64
CA THR A 83 3.42 1.31 15.08
C THR A 83 3.08 2.25 16.24
N ALA A 84 1.85 2.19 16.78
CA ALA A 84 1.36 3.02 17.89
C ALA A 84 1.09 2.18 19.15
#